data_AF-A0AAW9EME1-F1
#
_entry.id   AF-A0AAW9EME1-F1
#
_cell.length_a   1.000
_cell.length_b   1.000
_cell.length_c   1.000
_cell.angle_alpha   90.00
_cell.angle_beta   90.00
_cell.angle_gamma   90.00
#
_symmetry.space_group_name_H-M   'P 1'
#
loop_
_entity.id
_entity.type
_entity.pdbx_description
1 polymer ?
#
loop_
_entity_poly.entity_id
_entity_poly.type
_entity_poly.pdbx_seq_one_letter_code
_entity_poly.pdbx_strand_id
1 'polypeptide(L)'
;MGDIMGDYRVKASMTVLMQNFFRTKCLSRGGKVLTQYIDSLLRVLAADNTLTFEEKIASIEQVWINIVLPELGKTQFALKNYILYKFWQNDFPDMTSGTPLRSLYIIVAEYYFIKLLVAAHAKEQGEVHLDDLINVIYSFHSSSQHNKSVTEDFYRYIENVRMGDDLSLVSLLV
;
A
#
# COMPACT_ATOMS: atom_id res chain seq x y z
N MET A 1 -3.95 -10.08 22.67
CA MET A 1 -4.25 -8.67 22.33
C MET A 1 -2.92 -8.07 21.93
N GLY A 2 -2.61 -8.04 20.63
CA GLY A 2 -1.34 -7.45 20.16
C GLY A 2 -1.31 -5.96 20.48
N ASP A 3 -0.12 -5.42 20.73
CA ASP A 3 0.07 -3.99 20.96
C ASP A 3 -0.36 -3.22 19.70
N ILE A 4 -1.58 -2.66 19.73
CA ILE A 4 -2.18 -1.89 18.63
C ILE A 4 -1.27 -0.74 18.21
N MET A 5 -0.50 -0.18 19.15
CA MET A 5 0.44 0.90 18.88
C MET A 5 1.67 0.41 18.10
N GLY A 6 2.13 -0.82 18.37
CA GLY A 6 3.18 -1.49 17.61
C GLY A 6 2.80 -1.74 16.15
N ASP A 7 1.54 -2.11 15.90
CA ASP A 7 0.98 -2.32 14.56
C ASP A 7 1.01 -1.03 13.72
N TYR A 8 0.47 0.08 14.26
CA TYR A 8 0.46 1.35 13.54
C TYR A 8 1.86 1.92 13.27
N ARG A 9 2.85 1.63 14.12
CA ARG A 9 4.24 2.01 13.85
C ARG A 9 4.82 1.29 12.63
N VAL A 10 4.47 0.01 12.42
CA VAL A 10 4.86 -0.76 11.23
C VAL A 10 4.18 -0.17 9.99
N LYS A 11 2.87 0.06 10.06
CA LYS A 11 2.08 0.69 8.99
C LYS A 11 2.59 2.08 8.61
N ALA A 12 2.95 2.88 9.61
CA ALA A 12 3.55 4.20 9.44
C ALA A 12 4.89 4.12 8.69
N SER A 13 5.78 3.26 9.15
CA SER A 13 7.09 3.03 8.52
C SER A 13 6.94 2.56 7.08
N MET A 14 6.02 1.62 6.82
CA MET A 14 5.70 1.13 5.47
C MET A 14 5.20 2.26 4.56
N THR A 15 4.34 3.13 5.08
CA THR A 15 3.78 4.26 4.33
C THR A 15 4.88 5.22 3.87
N VAL A 16 5.77 5.62 4.79
CA VAL A 16 6.91 6.48 4.49
C VAL A 16 7.88 5.82 3.50
N LEU A 17 8.06 4.50 3.62
CA LEU A 17 8.92 3.74 2.72
C LEU A 17 8.34 3.75 1.29
N MET A 18 7.07 3.37 1.14
CA MET A 18 6.39 3.30 -0.15
C MET A 18 6.30 4.67 -0.84
N GLN A 19 5.96 5.74 -0.11
CA GLN A 19 5.87 7.07 -0.71
C GLN A 19 7.23 7.52 -1.27
N ASN A 20 8.32 7.32 -0.53
CA ASN A 20 9.65 7.80 -0.92
C ASN A 20 10.13 7.04 -2.16
N PHE A 21 9.88 5.74 -2.18
CA PHE A 21 10.18 4.88 -3.30
C PHE A 21 9.47 5.31 -4.58
N PHE A 22 8.14 5.43 -4.56
CA PHE A 22 7.39 5.77 -5.77
C PHE A 22 7.64 7.21 -6.23
N ARG A 23 7.91 8.16 -5.32
CA ARG A 23 8.25 9.55 -5.70
C ARG A 23 9.60 9.69 -6.40
N THR A 24 10.58 8.83 -6.09
CA THR A 24 11.92 8.91 -6.73
C THR A 24 11.98 8.26 -8.11
N LYS A 25 10.98 7.45 -8.49
CA LYS A 25 11.00 6.62 -9.71
C LYS A 25 9.94 6.98 -10.77
N CYS A 26 9.03 7.91 -10.48
CA CYS A 26 7.94 8.29 -11.39
C CYS A 26 8.39 9.18 -12.57
N LEU A 27 8.90 8.57 -13.65
CA LEU A 27 9.16 9.26 -14.94
C LEU A 27 8.17 8.88 -16.07
N SER A 28 7.17 8.04 -15.79
CA SER A 28 6.18 7.58 -16.79
C SER A 28 4.81 8.25 -16.66
N ARG A 29 3.94 8.10 -17.66
CA ARG A 29 2.55 8.59 -17.63
C ARG A 29 1.73 7.99 -16.48
N GLY A 30 1.92 6.70 -16.17
CA GLY A 30 1.34 6.05 -14.99
C GLY A 30 1.88 6.63 -13.68
N GLY A 31 3.12 7.09 -13.68
CA GLY A 31 3.72 7.79 -12.54
C GLY A 31 3.00 9.09 -12.16
N LYS A 32 2.48 9.85 -13.13
CA LYS A 32 1.71 11.07 -12.86
C LYS A 32 0.42 10.77 -12.08
N VAL A 33 -0.31 9.74 -12.50
CA VAL A 33 -1.56 9.34 -11.83
C VAL A 33 -1.26 8.80 -10.44
N LEU A 34 -0.27 7.92 -10.29
CA LEU A 34 0.13 7.43 -8.97
C LEU A 34 0.57 8.58 -8.03
N THR A 35 1.28 9.57 -8.57
CA THR A 35 1.71 10.75 -7.80
C THR A 35 0.52 11.56 -7.30
N GLN A 36 -0.56 11.69 -8.06
CA GLN A 36 -1.77 12.37 -7.58
C GLN A 36 -2.35 11.71 -6.33
N TYR A 37 -2.45 10.37 -6.30
CA TYR A 37 -2.92 9.64 -5.13
C TYR A 37 -1.92 9.72 -3.94
N ILE A 38 -0.62 9.73 -4.22
CA ILE A 38 0.41 9.96 -3.18
C ILE A 38 0.29 11.38 -2.62
N ASP A 39 0.02 12.39 -3.46
CA ASP A 39 -0.16 13.77 -3.03
C ASP A 39 -1.44 13.95 -2.20
N SER A 40 -2.53 13.24 -2.52
CA SER A 40 -3.71 13.15 -1.65
C SER A 40 -3.35 12.57 -0.28
N LEU A 41 -2.60 11.45 -0.25
CA LEU A 41 -2.12 10.86 0.99
C LEU A 41 -1.30 11.85 1.82
N LEU A 42 -0.34 12.54 1.22
CA LEU A 42 0.49 13.53 1.91
C LEU A 42 -0.32 14.71 2.44
N ARG A 43 -1.29 15.22 1.68
CA ARG A 43 -2.17 16.30 2.13
C ARG A 43 -3.01 15.88 3.33
N VAL A 44 -3.59 14.68 3.30
CA VAL A 44 -4.33 14.13 4.45
C VAL A 44 -3.43 13.94 5.67
N LEU A 45 -2.21 13.45 5.49
CA LEU A 45 -1.24 13.30 6.57
C LEU A 45 -0.75 14.66 7.13
N ALA A 46 -0.78 15.73 6.33
CA ALA A 46 -0.37 17.07 6.74
C ALA A 46 -1.50 17.93 7.33
N ALA A 47 -2.77 17.53 7.16
CA ALA A 47 -3.93 18.39 7.47
C ALA A 47 -4.12 18.67 8.97
N ASP A 48 -3.77 17.74 9.86
CA ASP A 48 -3.95 17.89 11.31
C ASP A 48 -2.62 17.73 12.05
N ASN A 49 -2.06 18.81 12.59
CA ASN A 49 -0.78 18.76 13.30
C ASN A 49 -0.90 18.29 14.76
N THR A 50 -2.12 18.07 15.26
CA THR A 50 -2.34 17.62 16.64
C THR A 50 -2.25 16.10 16.78
N LEU A 51 -2.50 15.38 15.69
CA LEU A 51 -2.44 13.92 15.64
C LEU A 51 -1.02 13.42 15.36
N THR A 52 -0.66 12.33 16.03
CA THR A 52 0.52 11.52 15.68
C THR A 52 0.38 10.91 14.29
N PHE A 53 1.50 10.44 13.72
CA PHE A 53 1.46 9.82 12.39
C PHE A 53 0.63 8.53 12.39
N GLU A 54 0.74 7.75 13.46
CA GLU A 54 -0.02 6.53 13.72
C GLU A 54 -1.53 6.79 13.76
N GLU A 55 -1.98 7.83 14.48
CA GLU A 55 -3.39 8.21 14.57
C GLU A 55 -3.94 8.67 13.21
N LYS A 56 -3.12 9.35 12.39
CA LYS A 56 -3.50 9.74 11.04
C LYS A 56 -3.70 8.52 10.13
N ILE A 57 -2.79 7.55 10.20
CA ILE A 57 -2.92 6.29 9.45
C ILE A 57 -4.18 5.54 9.89
N ALA A 58 -4.41 5.42 11.21
CA ALA A 58 -5.64 4.82 11.75
C ALA A 58 -6.90 5.53 11.22
N SER A 59 -6.90 6.85 11.17
CA SER A 59 -8.01 7.63 10.62
C SER A 59 -8.24 7.38 9.12
N ILE A 60 -7.17 7.18 8.33
CA ILE A 60 -7.29 6.81 6.92
C ILE A 60 -7.84 5.38 6.78
N GLU A 61 -7.40 4.45 7.62
CA GLU A 61 -7.96 3.08 7.62
C GLU A 61 -9.45 3.05 7.98
N GLN A 62 -9.90 3.92 8.88
CA GLN A 62 -11.33 4.06 9.14
C GLN A 62 -12.11 4.54 7.91
N VAL A 63 -11.51 5.38 7.06
CA VAL A 63 -12.13 5.78 5.78
C VAL A 63 -12.23 4.61 4.81
N TRP A 64 -11.25 3.70 4.79
CA TRP A 64 -11.37 2.45 4.03
C TRP A 64 -12.63 1.67 4.43
N ILE A 65 -12.84 1.51 5.74
CA ILE A 65 -13.97 0.74 6.28
C ILE A 65 -15.31 1.44 6.04
N ASN A 66 -15.36 2.75 6.29
CA ASN A 66 -16.62 3.50 6.36
C ASN A 66 -17.08 4.09 5.03
N ILE A 67 -16.17 4.33 4.09
CA ILE A 67 -16.47 4.97 2.80
C ILE A 67 -16.12 4.03 1.64
N VAL A 68 -14.88 3.54 1.62
CA VAL A 68 -14.38 2.79 0.45
C VAL A 68 -15.04 1.43 0.31
N LEU A 69 -15.13 0.65 1.39
CA LEU A 69 -15.75 -0.68 1.35
C LEU A 69 -17.25 -0.63 0.98
N PRO A 70 -18.09 0.27 1.52
CA PRO A 70 -19.49 0.38 1.09
C PRO A 70 -19.66 0.72 -0.39
N GLU A 71 -18.89 1.68 -0.91
CA GLU A 71 -19.00 2.12 -2.32
C GLU A 71 -18.44 1.07 -3.29
N LEU A 72 -17.26 0.52 -2.98
CA LEU A 72 -16.60 -0.48 -3.83
C LEU A 72 -17.10 -1.91 -3.58
N GLY A 73 -17.88 -2.15 -2.53
CA GLY A 73 -18.46 -3.46 -2.18
C GLY A 73 -19.40 -4.02 -3.24
N LYS A 74 -19.90 -3.17 -4.15
CA LYS A 74 -20.59 -3.59 -5.39
C LYS A 74 -19.67 -4.32 -6.37
N THR A 75 -18.35 -4.18 -6.22
CA THR A 75 -17.28 -4.79 -7.02
C THR A 75 -16.45 -5.74 -6.15
N GLN A 76 -17.09 -6.74 -5.56
CA GLN A 76 -16.53 -7.69 -4.57
C GLN A 76 -15.22 -8.42 -4.97
N PHE A 77 -14.80 -8.34 -6.23
CA PHE A 77 -13.66 -9.10 -6.74
C PHE A 77 -12.44 -8.26 -7.14
N ALA A 78 -12.50 -6.92 -7.23
CA ALA A 78 -11.41 -6.15 -7.83
C ALA A 78 -10.06 -6.32 -7.08
N LEU A 79 -10.05 -6.08 -5.76
CA LEU A 79 -8.86 -6.22 -4.92
C LEU A 79 -8.45 -7.68 -4.71
N LYS A 80 -9.44 -8.58 -4.59
CA LYS A 80 -9.20 -10.03 -4.50
C LYS A 80 -8.48 -10.54 -5.75
N ASN A 81 -8.96 -10.17 -6.92
CA ASN A 81 -8.38 -10.56 -8.21
C ASN A 81 -6.98 -9.98 -8.37
N TYR A 82 -6.74 -8.75 -7.91
CA TYR A 82 -5.41 -8.16 -7.90
C TYR A 82 -4.42 -8.99 -7.06
N ILE A 83 -4.77 -9.37 -5.83
CA ILE A 83 -3.90 -10.22 -4.99
C ILE A 83 -3.64 -11.57 -5.66
N LEU A 84 -4.69 -12.22 -6.19
CA LEU A 84 -4.53 -13.51 -6.88
C LEU A 84 -3.62 -13.40 -8.10
N TYR A 85 -3.76 -12.33 -8.88
CA TYR A 85 -2.88 -12.03 -9.99
C TYR A 85 -1.43 -11.84 -9.52
N LYS A 86 -1.19 -11.16 -8.40
CA LYS A 86 0.15 -10.96 -7.85
C LYS A 86 0.77 -12.26 -7.36
N PHE A 87 0.00 -13.18 -6.78
CA PHE A 87 0.49 -14.51 -6.44
C PHE A 87 0.92 -15.29 -7.70
N TRP A 88 0.05 -15.33 -8.71
CA TRP A 88 0.36 -16.00 -9.99
C TRP A 88 1.58 -15.38 -10.67
N GLN A 89 1.65 -14.05 -10.75
CA GLN A 89 2.73 -13.32 -11.40
C GLN A 89 4.09 -13.52 -10.73
N ASN A 90 4.13 -13.67 -9.41
CA ASN A 90 5.36 -13.91 -8.67
C ASN A 90 5.74 -15.40 -8.62
N ASP A 91 4.99 -16.27 -9.31
CA ASP A 91 5.17 -17.73 -9.24
C ASP A 91 5.17 -18.24 -7.79
N PHE A 92 4.27 -17.69 -6.95
CA PHE A 92 4.24 -18.05 -5.54
C PHE A 92 3.68 -19.47 -5.34
N PRO A 93 4.32 -20.33 -4.51
CA PRO A 93 5.51 -20.07 -3.70
C PRO A 93 6.85 -20.43 -4.37
N ASP A 94 6.85 -21.03 -5.57
CA ASP A 94 8.00 -21.65 -6.28
C ASP A 94 8.95 -20.65 -6.97
N MET A 95 9.12 -19.46 -6.40
CA MET A 95 9.78 -18.33 -7.06
C MET A 95 11.25 -18.61 -7.41
N THR A 96 11.70 -18.02 -8.52
CA THR A 96 13.09 -18.13 -9.01
C THR A 96 14.15 -17.50 -8.08
N SER A 97 13.76 -16.62 -7.14
CA SER A 97 14.68 -15.95 -6.22
C SER A 97 13.97 -15.42 -4.97
N GLY A 98 14.62 -15.55 -3.79
CA GLY A 98 14.09 -15.09 -2.51
C GLY A 98 13.42 -16.19 -1.69
N THR A 99 12.76 -15.83 -0.58
CA THR A 99 11.96 -16.76 0.24
C THR A 99 10.47 -16.51 0.02
N PRO A 100 9.60 -17.53 0.13
CA PRO A 100 8.15 -17.34 -0.01
C PRO A 100 7.60 -16.25 0.92
N LEU A 101 8.08 -16.22 2.17
CA LEU A 101 7.66 -15.22 3.15
C LEU A 101 8.03 -13.79 2.75
N ARG A 102 9.22 -13.59 2.19
CA ARG A 102 9.68 -12.28 1.71
C ARG A 102 8.79 -11.75 0.59
N SER A 103 8.36 -12.62 -0.30
CA SER A 103 7.50 -12.22 -1.41
C SER A 103 6.04 -12.07 -1.00
N LEU A 104 5.57 -12.87 -0.05
CA LEU A 104 4.29 -12.63 0.61
C LEU A 104 4.28 -11.23 1.24
N TYR A 105 5.37 -10.82 1.89
CA TYR A 105 5.50 -9.48 2.45
C TYR A 105 5.37 -8.38 1.40
N ILE A 106 6.00 -8.53 0.24
CA ILE A 106 5.81 -7.56 -0.85
C ILE A 106 4.36 -7.49 -1.29
N ILE A 107 3.73 -8.63 -1.57
CA ILE A 107 2.35 -8.66 -2.07
C ILE A 107 1.42 -7.98 -1.06
N VAL A 108 1.60 -8.26 0.23
CA VAL A 108 0.81 -7.66 1.32
C VAL A 108 1.11 -6.17 1.47
N ALA A 109 2.37 -5.75 1.41
CA ALA A 109 2.77 -4.35 1.51
C ALA A 109 2.20 -3.50 0.35
N GLU A 110 2.27 -4.00 -0.88
CA GLU A 110 1.69 -3.36 -2.05
C GLU A 110 0.15 -3.28 -1.92
N TYR A 111 -0.48 -4.38 -1.50
CA TYR A 111 -1.92 -4.42 -1.25
C TYR A 111 -2.35 -3.37 -0.20
N TYR A 112 -1.64 -3.32 0.92
CA TYR A 112 -1.88 -2.35 1.98
C TYR A 112 -1.75 -0.91 1.47
N PHE A 113 -0.68 -0.61 0.74
CA PHE A 113 -0.43 0.74 0.25
C PHE A 113 -1.49 1.18 -0.78
N ILE A 114 -1.95 0.27 -1.65
CA ILE A 114 -3.07 0.54 -2.57
C ILE A 114 -4.34 0.93 -1.79
N LYS A 115 -4.69 0.16 -0.73
CA LYS A 115 -5.83 0.51 0.14
C LYS A 115 -5.67 1.90 0.74
N LEU A 116 -4.47 2.20 1.25
CA LEU A 116 -4.17 3.46 1.91
C LEU A 116 -4.30 4.66 0.95
N LEU A 117 -3.79 4.53 -0.28
CA LEU A 117 -3.89 5.58 -1.31
C LEU A 117 -5.35 5.89 -1.67
N VAL A 118 -6.15 4.85 -1.91
CA VAL A 118 -7.58 5.00 -2.25
C VAL A 118 -8.33 5.61 -1.07
N ALA A 119 -8.10 5.13 0.16
CA ALA A 119 -8.75 5.68 1.35
C ALA A 119 -8.36 7.13 1.63
N ALA A 120 -7.10 7.50 1.43
CA ALA A 120 -6.68 8.88 1.61
C ALA A 120 -7.30 9.80 0.55
N HIS A 121 -7.38 9.35 -0.70
CA HIS A 121 -8.10 10.09 -1.74
C HIS A 121 -9.58 10.25 -1.39
N ALA A 122 -10.23 9.18 -0.94
CA ALA A 122 -11.62 9.22 -0.48
C ALA A 122 -11.82 10.19 0.69
N LYS A 123 -10.86 10.23 1.63
CA LYS A 123 -10.88 11.16 2.76
C LYS A 123 -10.75 12.61 2.31
N GLU A 124 -9.94 12.87 1.30
CA GLU A 124 -9.72 14.21 0.75
C GLU A 124 -10.92 14.71 -0.07
N GLN A 125 -11.50 13.85 -0.92
CA GLN A 125 -12.60 14.22 -1.81
C GLN A 125 -13.99 14.08 -1.15
N GLY A 126 -14.10 13.30 -0.07
CA GLY A 126 -15.37 12.97 0.59
C GLY A 126 -16.16 11.84 -0.07
N GLU A 127 -15.69 11.32 -1.21
CA GLU A 127 -16.30 10.24 -1.98
C GLU A 127 -15.22 9.39 -2.69
N VAL A 128 -15.61 8.24 -3.24
CA VAL A 128 -14.71 7.38 -4.02
C VAL A 128 -15.48 6.64 -5.11
N HIS A 129 -14.84 6.47 -6.26
CA HIS A 129 -15.40 5.75 -7.41
C HIS A 129 -14.57 4.51 -7.74
N LEU A 130 -15.15 3.55 -8.46
CA LEU A 130 -14.43 2.36 -8.91
C LEU A 130 -13.22 2.72 -9.79
N ASP A 131 -13.36 3.76 -10.60
CA ASP A 131 -12.27 4.26 -11.44
C ASP A 131 -11.05 4.70 -10.62
N ASP A 132 -11.23 5.16 -9.37
CA ASP A 132 -10.11 5.51 -8.49
C ASP A 132 -9.29 4.27 -8.11
N LEU A 133 -9.97 3.20 -7.73
CA LEU A 133 -9.30 1.92 -7.44
C LEU A 133 -8.58 1.38 -8.67
N ILE A 134 -9.22 1.43 -9.85
CA ILE A 134 -8.62 0.99 -11.12
C ILE A 134 -7.39 1.84 -11.45
N ASN A 135 -7.48 3.16 -11.33
CA ASN A 135 -6.39 4.08 -11.59
C ASN A 135 -5.20 3.84 -10.66
N VAL A 136 -5.45 3.63 -9.36
CA VAL A 136 -4.39 3.29 -8.40
C VAL A 136 -3.75 1.96 -8.78
N ILE A 137 -4.51 0.89 -8.99
CA ILE A 137 -3.97 -0.44 -9.34
C ILE A 137 -3.14 -0.38 -10.63
N TYR A 138 -3.69 0.23 -11.69
CA TYR A 138 -3.02 0.32 -12.98
C TYR A 138 -1.72 1.12 -12.90
N SER A 139 -1.77 2.28 -12.24
CA SER A 139 -0.63 3.19 -12.12
C SER A 139 0.45 2.63 -11.21
N PHE A 140 0.05 1.94 -10.14
CA PHE A 140 0.93 1.21 -9.25
C PHE A 140 1.65 0.08 -10.00
N HIS A 141 0.90 -0.75 -10.73
CA HIS A 141 1.44 -1.86 -11.51
C HIS A 141 2.41 -1.37 -12.60
N SER A 142 2.04 -0.34 -13.35
CA SER A 142 2.91 0.28 -14.37
C SER A 142 4.21 0.82 -13.76
N SER A 143 4.16 1.33 -12.52
CA SER A 143 5.34 1.89 -11.84
C SER A 143 6.23 0.83 -11.19
N SER A 144 5.67 -0.31 -10.75
CA SER A 144 6.42 -1.39 -10.07
C SER A 144 7.01 -2.43 -11.03
N GLN A 145 6.37 -2.70 -12.17
CA GLN A 145 6.78 -3.77 -13.12
C GLN A 145 8.05 -3.47 -13.93
N HIS A 146 8.38 -2.21 -14.16
CA HIS A 146 9.45 -1.84 -15.11
C HIS A 146 10.82 -1.63 -14.48
N ASN A 147 11.00 -1.96 -13.20
CA ASN A 147 12.28 -1.76 -12.55
C ASN A 147 12.61 -2.88 -11.54
N LYS A 148 13.27 -3.93 -12.03
CA LYS A 148 13.78 -5.05 -11.20
C LYS A 148 14.75 -4.57 -10.11
N SER A 149 15.55 -3.54 -10.39
CA SER A 149 16.45 -2.93 -9.39
C SER A 149 15.67 -2.28 -8.24
N VAL A 150 14.51 -1.71 -8.56
CA VAL A 150 13.58 -1.07 -7.62
C VAL A 150 12.92 -2.10 -6.74
N THR A 151 12.53 -3.26 -7.28
CA THR A 151 12.09 -4.38 -6.45
C THR A 151 13.21 -4.86 -5.54
N GLU A 152 14.45 -5.01 -6.02
CA GLU A 152 15.64 -5.40 -5.21
C GLU A 152 16.02 -4.41 -4.11
N ASP A 153 15.98 -3.10 -4.38
CA ASP A 153 16.26 -2.07 -3.38
C ASP A 153 15.16 -2.04 -2.31
N PHE A 154 13.90 -2.17 -2.71
CA PHE A 154 12.76 -2.29 -1.81
C PHE A 154 12.85 -3.56 -0.94
N TYR A 155 13.23 -4.70 -1.54
CA TYR A 155 13.48 -5.94 -0.83
C TYR A 155 14.58 -5.80 0.23
N ARG A 156 15.72 -5.18 -0.11
CA ARG A 156 16.85 -5.01 0.82
C ARG A 156 16.48 -4.12 2.00
N TYR A 157 15.65 -3.11 1.76
CA TYR A 157 15.24 -2.18 2.80
C TYR A 157 14.19 -2.78 3.75
N ILE A 158 13.28 -3.61 3.23
CA ILE A 158 12.35 -4.41 4.05
C ILE A 158 13.10 -5.37 4.99
N GLU A 159 14.18 -6.00 4.51
CA GLU A 159 15.01 -6.86 5.37
C GLU A 159 15.64 -6.08 6.54
N ASN A 160 16.04 -4.83 6.31
CA ASN A 160 16.59 -3.96 7.35
C ASN A 160 15.54 -3.49 8.37
N VAL A 161 14.30 -3.25 7.93
CA VAL A 161 13.19 -2.84 8.82
C VAL A 161 12.61 -4.05 9.57
N ARG A 162 12.72 -5.27 9.01
CA ARG A 162 12.12 -6.48 9.58
C ARG A 162 12.61 -6.85 10.97
N MET A 163 13.79 -6.43 11.44
CA MET A 163 14.31 -6.73 12.80
C MET A 163 13.99 -8.17 13.28
N GLY A 164 13.97 -9.16 12.37
CA GLY A 164 13.63 -10.55 12.67
C GLY A 164 12.16 -10.87 13.03
N ASP A 165 11.20 -9.95 12.93
CA ASP A 165 9.80 -10.18 13.32
C ASP A 165 8.84 -10.33 12.13
N ASP A 166 8.61 -11.59 11.77
CA ASP A 166 7.70 -12.00 10.70
C ASP A 166 6.21 -11.76 11.04
N LEU A 167 5.87 -11.50 12.31
CA LEU A 167 4.49 -11.20 12.74
C LEU A 167 4.03 -9.80 12.31
N SER A 168 4.96 -8.88 12.04
CA SER A 168 4.67 -7.54 11.52
C SER A 168 3.96 -7.55 10.16
N LEU A 169 4.05 -8.65 9.40
CA LEU A 169 3.27 -8.86 8.18
C LEU A 169 1.76 -8.86 8.46
N VAL A 170 1.34 -9.56 9.52
CA VAL A 170 -0.08 -9.76 9.84
C VAL A 170 -0.76 -8.42 10.12
N SER A 171 0.00 -7.51 10.73
CA SER A 171 -0.38 -6.13 10.99
C SER A 171 -0.87 -5.40 9.72
N LEU A 172 -0.25 -5.63 8.57
CA LEU A 172 -0.63 -5.01 7.30
C LEU A 172 -1.90 -5.62 6.65
N LEU A 173 -2.32 -6.80 7.10
CA LEU A 173 -3.53 -7.46 6.62
C LEU A 173 -4.79 -7.03 7.38
N VAL A 174 -4.62 -6.51 8.60
CA VAL A 174 -5.71 -6.14 9.52
C VAL A 174 -6.05 -4.65 9.39
#